data_AF-X1RXD8-F1
#
_entry.id   AF-X1RXD8-F1
#
_cell.length_a   1.000
_cell.length_b   1.000
_cell.length_c   1.000
_cell.angle_alpha   90.00
_cell.angle_beta   90.00
_cell.angle_gamma   90.00
#
_symmetry.space_group_name_H-M   'P 1'
#
loop_
_entity.id
_entity.type
_entity.pdbx_description
1 polymer ?
#
loop_
_entity_poly.entity_id
_entity_poly.type
_entity_poly.pdbx_seq_one_letter_code
_entity_poly.pdbx_strand_id
1 'polypeptide(L)'
;MSLESIYGIRAIRDVAREIIREKGFRPRRVRRGFSLPRTKYLFSYYDETGFLIDLSYDRDSDTIIGTHNIRGQGIMQNTMMEHDTLLSRLAYDVL
;
A
#
# COMPACT_ATOMS: atom_id res chain seq x y z
N MET A 1 -9.07 8.52 15.49
CA MET A 1 -8.75 7.10 15.76
C MET A 1 -8.32 6.52 14.43
N SER A 2 -7.12 5.94 14.31
CA SER A 2 -6.59 5.54 13.01
C SER A 2 -7.24 4.26 12.49
N LEU A 3 -7.21 4.03 11.17
CA LEU A 3 -7.71 2.79 10.57
C LEU A 3 -7.03 1.57 11.19
N GLU A 4 -5.72 1.66 11.44
CA GLU A 4 -4.98 0.57 12.07
C GLU A 4 -5.47 0.28 13.49
N SER A 5 -5.88 1.30 14.25
CA SER A 5 -6.39 1.09 15.60
C SER A 5 -7.77 0.41 15.64
N ILE A 6 -8.56 0.56 14.57
CA ILE A 6 -9.92 -0.01 14.46
C ILE A 6 -9.88 -1.41 13.83
N TYR A 7 -9.23 -1.54 12.68
CA TYR A 7 -9.26 -2.74 11.84
C TYR A 7 -7.97 -3.57 11.91
N GLY A 8 -6.88 -2.98 12.41
CA GLY A 8 -5.58 -3.62 12.44
C GLY A 8 -4.86 -3.61 11.09
N ILE A 9 -3.53 -3.72 11.14
CA ILE A 9 -2.67 -3.67 9.95
C ILE A 9 -2.91 -4.83 8.97
N ARG A 10 -3.43 -5.96 9.46
CA ARG A 10 -3.71 -7.14 8.62
C ARG A 10 -4.88 -6.87 7.67
N ALA A 11 -5.98 -6.30 8.17
CA ALA A 11 -7.13 -5.95 7.35
C ALA A 11 -6.77 -4.90 6.29
N ILE A 12 -6.05 -3.84 6.69
CA ILE A 12 -5.54 -2.81 5.77
C ILE A 12 -4.71 -3.44 4.65
N ARG A 13 -3.82 -4.38 5.00
CA ARG A 13 -2.99 -5.09 4.02
C ARG A 13 -3.82 -5.91 3.04
N ASP A 14 -4.87 -6.57 3.52
CA ASP A 14 -5.68 -7.47 2.68
C ASP A 14 -6.59 -6.67 1.73
N VAL A 15 -7.20 -5.58 2.20
CA VAL A 15 -7.90 -4.60 1.34
C VAL A 15 -6.96 -4.03 0.27
N ALA A 16 -5.75 -3.63 0.67
CA ALA A 16 -4.77 -3.12 -0.29
C ALA A 16 -4.40 -4.17 -1.34
N ARG A 17 -4.28 -5.45 -0.97
CA ARG A 17 -4.03 -6.53 -1.94
C ARG A 17 -5.18 -6.70 -2.92
N GLU A 18 -6.40 -6.60 -2.45
CA GLU A 18 -7.59 -6.69 -3.28
C GLU A 18 -7.62 -5.57 -4.31
N ILE A 19 -7.48 -4.32 -3.88
CA ILE A 19 -7.40 -3.15 -4.77
C ILE A 19 -6.31 -3.33 -5.85
N ILE A 20 -5.14 -3.85 -5.46
CA ILE A 20 -4.05 -4.10 -6.40
C ILE A 20 -4.37 -5.25 -7.38
N ARG A 21 -5.06 -6.31 -6.92
CA ARG A 21 -5.49 -7.42 -7.79
C ARG A 21 -6.57 -6.99 -8.78
N GLU A 22 -7.50 -6.13 -8.37
CA GLU A 22 -8.53 -5.55 -9.25
C GLU A 22 -7.91 -4.76 -10.40
N LYS A 23 -6.76 -4.12 -10.16
CA LYS A 23 -5.96 -3.44 -11.19
C LYS A 23 -5.15 -4.40 -12.08
N GLY A 24 -5.29 -5.71 -11.90
CA GLY A 24 -4.59 -6.73 -12.68
C GLY A 24 -3.17 -7.07 -12.20
N PHE A 25 -2.72 -6.48 -11.10
CA PHE A 25 -1.37 -6.71 -10.58
C PHE A 25 -1.33 -7.86 -9.58
N ARG A 26 -0.17 -8.54 -9.50
CA ARG A 26 0.01 -9.70 -8.62
C ARG A 26 0.89 -9.33 -7.41
N PRO A 27 0.30 -9.18 -6.21
CA PRO A 27 1.06 -8.98 -4.97
C PRO A 27 2.06 -10.10 -4.75
N ARG A 28 3.29 -9.75 -4.38
CA ARG A 28 4.34 -10.70 -4.01
C ARG A 28 4.97 -10.28 -2.69
N ARG A 29 5.47 -11.28 -1.97
CA ARG A 29 6.32 -11.05 -0.80
C ARG A 29 7.77 -11.00 -1.29
N VAL A 30 8.29 -9.80 -1.45
CA VAL A 30 9.71 -9.58 -1.75
C VAL A 30 10.44 -9.15 -0.49
N ARG A 31 11.75 -9.38 -0.46
CA ARG A 31 12.61 -8.81 0.57
C ARG A 31 12.59 -7.30 0.39
N ARG A 32 12.14 -6.57 1.42
CA ARG A 32 11.91 -5.11 1.42
C ARG A 32 13.08 -4.39 0.76
N GLY A 33 12.81 -3.70 -0.35
CA GLY A 33 13.81 -2.92 -1.08
C GLY A 33 13.92 -1.50 -0.53
N PHE A 34 12.78 -0.87 -0.20
CA PHE A 34 12.73 0.49 0.32
C PHE A 34 12.00 0.57 1.68
N SER A 35 12.49 1.45 2.55
CA SER A 35 11.90 1.73 3.85
C SER A 35 11.61 3.20 3.98
N LEU A 36 10.33 3.58 3.82
CA LEU A 36 9.89 4.92 4.19
C LEU A 36 9.90 5.06 5.73
N PRO A 37 10.46 6.14 6.29
CA PRO A 37 10.40 6.42 7.73
C PRO A 37 8.95 6.46 8.22
N ARG A 38 8.71 5.98 9.45
CA ARG A 38 7.40 6.04 10.13
C ARG A 38 6.23 5.31 9.46
N THR A 39 6.47 4.60 8.35
CA THR A 39 5.47 3.76 7.70
C THR A 39 5.62 2.28 8.05
N LYS A 40 4.52 1.54 7.93
CA LYS A 40 4.49 0.09 8.08
C LYS A 40 4.41 -0.59 6.73
N TYR A 41 5.45 -1.35 6.38
CA TYR A 41 5.46 -2.14 5.15
C TYR A 41 4.28 -3.12 5.09
N LEU A 42 3.60 -3.18 3.96
CA LEU A 42 2.47 -4.08 3.71
C LEU A 42 2.89 -5.25 2.81
N PHE A 43 3.25 -4.95 1.56
CA PHE A 43 3.72 -5.89 0.53
C PHE A 43 4.23 -5.09 -0.68
N SER A 44 4.67 -5.78 -1.73
CA SER A 44 5.05 -5.13 -3.00
C SER A 44 4.42 -5.85 -4.19
N TYR A 45 4.39 -5.20 -5.35
CA TYR A 45 3.92 -5.79 -6.60
C TYR A 45 4.69 -5.20 -7.79
N TYR A 46 4.58 -5.84 -8.96
CA TYR A 46 5.06 -5.28 -10.21
C TYR A 46 3.89 -4.63 -10.95
N ASP A 47 4.08 -3.40 -11.41
CA ASP A 47 3.11 -2.72 -12.26
C ASP A 47 3.19 -3.20 -13.71
N GLU A 48 2.43 -2.54 -14.59
CA GLU A 48 2.36 -2.83 -16.03
C GLU A 48 3.68 -2.59 -16.76
N THR A 49 4.53 -1.73 -16.22
CA THR A 49 5.84 -1.39 -16.80
C THR A 49 6.96 -2.29 -16.29
N GLY A 50 6.66 -3.17 -15.32
CA GLY A 50 7.61 -4.05 -14.67
C GLY A 50 8.41 -3.38 -13.55
N PHE A 51 8.00 -2.20 -13.08
CA PHE A 51 8.60 -1.58 -11.89
C PHE A 51 8.07 -2.22 -10.62
N LEU A 52 8.97 -2.40 -9.65
CA LEU A 52 8.61 -2.88 -8.33
C LEU A 52 8.06 -1.70 -7.50
N ILE A 53 6.81 -1.81 -7.08
CA ILE A 53 6.13 -0.86 -6.19
C ILE A 53 6.05 -1.46 -4.79
N ASP A 54 6.65 -0.78 -3.82
CA ASP A 54 6.57 -1.11 -2.40
C ASP A 54 5.39 -0.36 -1.77
N LEU A 55 4.44 -1.07 -1.16
CA LEU A 55 3.33 -0.47 -0.42
C LEU A 55 3.59 -0.45 1.08
N SER A 56 3.39 0.71 1.69
CA SER A 56 3.48 0.92 3.13
C SER A 56 2.30 1.75 3.63
N TYR A 57 1.79 1.43 4.81
CA TYR A 57 0.75 2.21 5.48
C TYR A 57 1.39 3.29 6.34
N ASP A 58 0.97 4.53 6.16
CA ASP A 58 1.32 5.64 7.02
C ASP A 58 0.18 5.88 8.02
N ARG A 59 0.50 5.75 9.31
CA ARG A 59 -0.49 5.90 10.38
C ARG A 59 -0.87 7.36 10.60
N ASP A 60 0.04 8.29 10.36
CA ASP A 60 -0.17 9.70 10.65
C ASP A 60 -1.15 10.33 9.66
N SER A 61 -1.04 9.96 8.38
CA SER A 61 -1.99 10.37 7.33
C SER A 61 -3.16 9.40 7.11
N ASP A 62 -3.15 8.24 7.76
CA ASP A 62 -4.13 7.16 7.54
C ASP A 62 -4.24 6.74 6.05
N THR A 63 -3.10 6.74 5.35
CA THR A 63 -3.03 6.40 3.91
C THR A 63 -2.12 5.22 3.63
N ILE A 64 -2.25 4.63 2.44
CA ILE A 64 -1.25 3.70 1.90
C ILE A 64 -0.43 4.39 0.84
N ILE A 65 0.89 4.36 1.00
CA ILE A 65 1.87 4.94 0.10
C ILE A 65 2.50 3.81 -0.71
N GLY A 66 2.36 3.88 -2.04
CA GLY A 66 3.09 3.07 -3.00
C GLY A 66 4.31 3.83 -3.49
N THR A 67 5.50 3.26 -3.31
CA THR A 67 6.77 3.88 -3.69
C THR A 67 7.48 3.02 -4.72
N HIS A 68 7.97 3.66 -5.78
CA HIS A 68 8.92 3.03 -6.69
C HIS A 68 10.03 4.02 -7.08
N ASN A 69 11.19 3.47 -7.41
CA ASN A 69 12.34 4.24 -7.88
C ASN A 69 12.36 4.19 -9.41
N ILE A 70 12.26 5.35 -10.05
CA ILE A 70 12.43 5.48 -11.49
C ILE A 70 13.93 5.30 -11.77
N ARG A 71 14.29 4.10 -12.25
CA ARG A 71 15.69 3.70 -12.47
C ARG A 71 16.48 4.79 -13.19
N GLY A 72 17.57 5.24 -12.55
CA GLY A 72 18.58 6.11 -13.17
C GLY A 72 18.46 7.61 -12.85
N GLN A 73 17.39 8.06 -12.18
CA GLN A 73 17.20 9.49 -11.89
C GLN A 73 17.21 9.84 -10.39
N GLY A 74 17.16 8.86 -9.50
CA GLY A 74 17.05 9.11 -8.06
C GLY A 74 15.71 9.72 -7.64
N ILE A 75 14.71 9.70 -8.52
CA ILE A 75 13.37 10.22 -8.27
C ILE A 75 12.51 9.09 -7.72
N MET A 76 11.93 9.33 -6.54
CA MET A 76 10.87 8.51 -5.99
C MET A 76 9.53 9.05 -6.41
N GLN A 77 8.72 8.21 -7.05
CA GLN A 77 7.32 8.52 -7.28
C GLN A 77 6.48 7.80 -6.22
N ASN A 78 5.62 8.58 -5.55
CA ASN A 78 4.69 8.09 -4.55
C ASN A 78 3.26 8.17 -5.07
N THR A 79 2.53 7.07 -4.96
CA THR A 79 1.08 7.02 -5.17
C THR A 79 0.40 6.82 -3.82
N MET A 80 -0.67 7.56 -3.55
CA MET A 80 -1.39 7.47 -2.28
C MET A 80 -2.77 6.83 -2.48
N MET A 81 -3.15 5.95 -1.56
CA MET A 81 -4.53 5.51 -1.38
C MET A 81 -5.07 6.19 -0.12
N GLU A 82 -6.03 7.07 -0.32
CA GLU A 82 -6.58 7.95 0.71
C GLU A 82 -7.42 7.20 1.74
N HIS A 83 -7.54 7.80 2.93
CA HIS A 83 -8.31 7.28 4.06
C HIS A 83 -9.71 6.81 3.66
N ASP A 84 -10.48 7.63 2.94
CA ASP A 84 -11.87 7.33 2.59
C ASP A 84 -12.00 6.10 1.68
N THR A 85 -11.03 5.90 0.78
CA THR A 85 -11.00 4.70 -0.09
C THR A 85 -10.78 3.46 0.76
N LEU A 86 -9.82 3.52 1.70
CA LEU A 86 -9.53 2.40 2.58
C LEU A 86 -10.70 2.12 3.53
N LEU A 87 -11.30 3.15 4.11
CA LEU A 87 -12.44 3.04 5.01
C LEU A 87 -13.64 2.40 4.31
N SER A 88 -13.95 2.83 3.09
CA SER A 88 -15.09 2.28 2.33
C SER A 88 -14.97 0.78 2.09
N ARG A 89 -13.76 0.28 1.83
CA ARG A 89 -13.47 -1.15 1.62
C ARG A 89 -13.44 -1.93 2.94
N LEU A 90 -12.82 -1.37 3.98
CA LEU A 90 -12.75 -2.01 5.29
C LEU A 90 -14.12 -2.13 5.97
N ALA A 91 -14.99 -1.15 5.77
CA ALA A 91 -16.35 -1.17 6.31
C ALA A 91 -17.25 -2.21 5.62
N TYR A 92 -16.96 -2.57 4.36
CA TYR A 92 -17.73 -3.54 3.60
C TYR A 92 -17.57 -4.98 4.14
N ASP A 93 -16.44 -5.31 4.76
CA ASP A 93 -16.19 -6.62 5.38
C ASP A 93 -16.88 -6.80 6.77
N VAL A 94 -17.51 -5.75 7.31
CA VAL A 94 -18.15 -5.75 8.64
C VAL A 94 -19.69 -5.89 8.56
N LEU A 95 -20.28 -5.89 7.36
CA LEU A 95 -21.71 -6.07 7.11
C LEU A 95 -22.00 -7.43 6.46
#